data_AF-A0A5P1EL75-F1
#
_entry.id   AF-A0A5P1EL75-F1
#
_cell.length_a   1.000
_cell.length_b   1.000
_cell.length_c   1.000
_cell.angle_alpha   90.00
_cell.angle_beta   90.00
_cell.angle_gamma   90.00
#
_symmetry.space_group_name_H-M   'P 1'
#
loop_
_entity.id
_entity.type
_entity.pdbx_description
1 polymer ?
#
loop_
_entity_poly.entity_id
_entity_poly.type
_entity_poly.pdbx_seq_one_letter_code
_entity_poly.pdbx_strand_id
1 'polypeptide(L)'
;MVTDVEGGMKEVEIKNLGFEERKKMMERLVRVAEEDNEKFLQKLRERIDRVGIDIPMIEVRYENLNVEAEIHVGNRGLPTVLNSVINVLEAFGNYLHILPSRKKPLLVLSNISGIVKPQRMTLLLGPPGSGKTTFLLTLAGKLGSDLKVSGKVTYNGHGSDEFVLQRTAAYIGQHDLHIGELTVRETLAFSARCQGVGTRYDLLTELLRREKAANIRPDPDIDVFMKAASVPGQQIDVVTDYILKVCASIHSNESKFKFCAY
;
A
#
# COMPACT_ATOMS: atom_id res chain seq x y z
N MET A 1 28.71 -14.73 0.73
CA MET A 1 30.10 -14.46 0.32
C MET A 1 30.03 -13.68 -0.98
N VAL A 2 30.55 -12.46 -1.01
CA VAL A 2 30.61 -11.66 -2.25
C VAL A 2 32.08 -11.46 -2.58
N THR A 3 32.44 -11.70 -3.83
CA THR A 3 33.80 -11.52 -4.36
C THR A 3 34.01 -10.08 -4.79
N ASP A 4 35.11 -9.48 -4.34
CA ASP A 4 35.59 -8.18 -4.82
C ASP A 4 36.33 -8.34 -6.16
N VAL A 5 36.43 -7.25 -6.92
CA VAL A 5 37.12 -7.17 -8.23
C VAL A 5 38.62 -7.44 -8.10
N GLU A 6 39.17 -7.43 -6.89
CA GLU A 6 40.57 -7.75 -6.56
C GLU A 6 40.80 -9.16 -5.95
N GLY A 7 39.82 -10.07 -6.00
CA GLY A 7 40.06 -11.47 -5.62
C GLY A 7 40.30 -11.72 -4.12
N GLY A 8 40.07 -10.73 -3.26
CA GLY A 8 40.04 -10.89 -1.81
C GLY A 8 38.66 -11.31 -1.32
N MET A 9 38.52 -12.51 -0.76
CA MET A 9 37.30 -12.92 -0.05
C MET A 9 37.19 -12.14 1.27
N LYS A 10 36.48 -11.01 1.26
CA LYS A 10 36.01 -10.36 2.50
C LYS A 10 34.64 -10.91 2.86
N GLU A 11 34.57 -11.56 4.01
CA GLU A 11 33.31 -11.90 4.65
C GLU A 11 32.68 -10.58 5.13
N VAL A 12 31.76 -10.02 4.32
CA VAL A 12 31.07 -8.79 4.69
C VAL A 12 30.22 -9.08 5.92
N GLU A 13 30.55 -8.47 7.05
CA GLU A 13 29.80 -8.59 8.28
C GLU A 13 28.45 -7.87 8.12
N ILE A 14 27.43 -8.62 7.71
CA ILE A 14 26.14 -8.08 7.28
C ILE A 14 25.49 -7.24 8.37
N LYS A 15 25.79 -7.49 9.65
CA LYS A 15 25.19 -6.82 10.81
C LYS A 15 25.37 -5.29 10.83
N ASN A 16 26.39 -4.75 10.16
CA ASN A 16 26.70 -3.32 10.15
C ASN A 16 27.23 -2.85 8.77
N LEU A 17 26.41 -2.91 7.72
CA LEU A 17 26.82 -2.35 6.41
C LEU A 17 26.91 -0.82 6.48
N GLY A 18 28.10 -0.30 6.21
CA GLY A 18 28.34 1.13 6.08
C GLY A 18 27.62 1.76 4.88
N PHE A 19 27.52 3.08 4.85
CA PHE A 19 26.87 3.82 3.74
C PHE A 19 27.50 3.48 2.38
N GLU A 20 28.82 3.48 2.27
CA GLU A 20 29.53 3.16 1.02
C GLU A 20 29.32 1.71 0.58
N GLU A 21 29.21 0.76 1.51
CA GLU A 21 28.97 -0.65 1.19
C GLU A 21 27.54 -0.85 0.67
N ARG A 22 26.55 -0.20 1.30
CA ARG A 22 25.17 -0.19 0.81
C ARG A 22 25.08 0.45 -0.56
N LYS A 23 25.73 1.59 -0.78
CA LYS A 23 25.78 2.26 -2.07
C LYS A 23 26.37 1.36 -3.16
N LYS A 24 27.52 0.75 -2.92
CA LYS A 24 28.15 -0.21 -3.85
C LYS A 24 27.27 -1.45 -4.10
N MET A 25 26.56 -1.94 -3.09
CA MET A 25 25.57 -3.01 -3.27
C MET A 25 24.42 -2.56 -4.19
N MET A 26 23.84 -1.38 -3.95
CA MET A 26 22.76 -0.84 -4.78
C MET A 26 23.20 -0.64 -6.22
N GLU A 27 24.42 -0.16 -6.46
CA GLU A 27 24.96 0.02 -7.82
C GLU A 27 25.15 -1.30 -8.57
N ARG A 28 25.44 -2.40 -7.86
CA ARG A 28 25.54 -3.75 -8.45
C ARG A 28 24.18 -4.37 -8.72
N LEU A 29 23.21 -4.14 -7.84
CA LEU A 29 21.86 -4.70 -7.96
C LEU A 29 20.98 -3.97 -8.97
N VAL A 30 21.04 -2.63 -8.96
CA VAL A 30 20.18 -1.76 -9.76
C VAL A 30 21.04 -0.63 -10.32
N ARG A 31 21.74 -0.89 -11.43
CA ARG A 31 22.56 0.11 -12.12
C ARG A 31 21.68 1.06 -12.93
N VAL A 32 20.75 0.51 -13.69
CA VAL A 32 19.71 1.21 -14.47
C VAL A 32 18.35 0.77 -13.95
N ALA A 33 17.61 1.66 -13.29
CA ALA A 33 16.43 1.25 -12.54
C ALA A 33 15.24 0.75 -13.36
N GLU A 34 15.13 1.02 -14.65
CA GLU A 34 14.02 0.46 -15.45
C GLU A 34 14.33 -1.00 -15.86
N GLU A 35 15.48 -1.24 -16.51
CA GLU A 35 15.84 -2.58 -17.00
C GLU A 35 16.34 -3.54 -15.90
N ASP A 36 17.10 -3.03 -14.93
CA ASP A 36 17.71 -3.88 -13.90
C ASP A 36 16.76 -4.16 -12.75
N ASN A 37 15.77 -3.28 -12.50
CA ASN A 37 14.77 -3.51 -11.45
C ASN A 37 13.84 -4.67 -11.81
N GLU A 38 13.38 -4.77 -13.06
CA GLU A 38 12.57 -5.90 -13.49
C GLU A 38 13.34 -7.23 -13.32
N LYS A 39 14.60 -7.28 -13.79
CA LYS A 39 15.47 -8.45 -13.61
C LYS A 39 15.72 -8.77 -12.14
N PHE A 40 15.94 -7.75 -11.31
CA PHE A 40 16.13 -7.91 -9.88
C PHE A 40 14.88 -8.48 -9.20
N LEU A 41 13.70 -7.92 -9.46
CA LEU A 41 12.42 -8.40 -8.94
C LEU A 41 12.10 -9.81 -9.44
N GLN A 42 12.43 -10.12 -10.69
CA GLN A 42 12.28 -11.46 -11.24
C GLN A 42 13.17 -12.47 -10.51
N LYS A 43 14.47 -12.16 -10.34
CA LYS A 43 15.39 -13.04 -9.58
C LYS A 43 14.95 -13.22 -8.13
N LEU A 44 14.44 -12.17 -7.49
CA LEU A 44 13.86 -12.25 -6.14
C LEU A 44 12.67 -13.21 -6.10
N ARG A 45 11.76 -13.11 -7.06
CA ARG A 45 10.60 -14.00 -7.18
C ARG A 45 11.01 -15.44 -7.42
N GLU A 46 11.90 -15.70 -8.38
CA GLU A 46 12.43 -17.03 -8.67
C GLU A 46 13.10 -17.66 -7.44
N ARG A 47 13.77 -16.86 -6.61
CA ARG A 47 14.38 -17.31 -5.35
C ARG A 47 13.32 -17.77 -4.34
N ILE A 48 12.24 -16.99 -4.17
CA ILE A 48 11.11 -17.35 -3.30
C ILE A 48 10.41 -18.63 -3.81
N ASP A 49 10.16 -18.70 -5.11
CA ASP A 49 9.47 -19.83 -5.74
C ASP A 49 10.30 -21.13 -5.62
N ARG A 50 11.64 -21.04 -5.71
CA ARG A 50 12.56 -22.19 -5.61
C ARG A 50 12.49 -22.91 -4.26
N VAL A 51 12.11 -22.20 -3.20
CA VAL A 51 11.91 -22.78 -1.85
C VAL A 51 10.45 -23.12 -1.55
N GLY A 52 9.57 -23.03 -2.57
CA GLY A 52 8.15 -23.37 -2.45
C GLY A 52 7.41 -22.49 -1.44
N ILE A 53 7.78 -21.22 -1.35
CA ILE A 53 7.06 -20.25 -0.52
C ILE A 53 6.01 -19.58 -1.39
N ASP A 54 4.74 -19.81 -1.05
CA ASP A 54 3.64 -19.17 -1.75
C ASP A 54 3.45 -17.74 -1.26
N ILE A 55 3.59 -16.77 -2.17
CA ILE A 55 3.28 -15.38 -1.88
C ILE A 55 1.76 -15.23 -1.79
N PRO A 56 1.20 -14.69 -0.69
CA PRO A 56 -0.25 -14.57 -0.52
C PRO A 56 -0.83 -13.68 -1.62
N MET A 57 -1.73 -14.25 -2.42
CA MET A 57 -2.45 -13.54 -3.46
C MET A 57 -3.85 -13.22 -2.96
N ILE A 58 -4.26 -11.95 -3.05
CA ILE A 58 -5.56 -11.50 -2.56
C ILE A 58 -6.51 -11.30 -3.74
N GLU A 59 -7.54 -12.13 -3.82
CA GLU A 59 -8.72 -11.90 -4.66
C GLU A 59 -9.76 -11.13 -3.85
N VAL A 60 -10.25 -10.02 -4.40
CA VAL A 60 -11.33 -9.24 -3.79
C VAL A 60 -12.61 -9.50 -4.57
N ARG A 61 -13.64 -9.99 -3.91
CA ARG A 61 -14.96 -10.26 -4.49
C ARG A 61 -16.00 -9.42 -3.80
N TYR A 62 -16.82 -8.73 -4.58
CA TYR A 62 -17.92 -7.91 -4.09
C TYR A 62 -19.22 -8.37 -4.74
N GLU A 63 -20.28 -8.49 -3.94
CA GLU A 63 -21.58 -9.02 -4.36
C GLU A 63 -22.71 -8.15 -3.82
N ASN A 64 -23.58 -7.72 -4.72
CA ASN A 64 -24.74 -6.88 -4.43
C ASN A 64 -24.39 -5.67 -3.56
N LEU A 65 -23.22 -5.07 -3.82
CA LEU A 65 -22.67 -4.00 -3.01
C LEU A 65 -23.46 -2.71 -3.27
N ASN A 66 -23.98 -2.11 -2.20
CA ASN A 66 -24.61 -0.80 -2.22
C ASN A 66 -23.95 0.11 -1.18
N VAL A 67 -23.84 1.39 -1.52
CA VAL A 67 -23.36 2.42 -0.59
C VAL A 67 -24.35 3.57 -0.60
N GLU A 68 -24.89 3.88 0.57
CA GLU A 68 -25.87 4.94 0.79
C GLU A 68 -25.26 6.07 1.62
N ALA A 69 -25.52 7.30 1.21
CA ALA A 69 -25.22 8.50 1.98
C ALA A 69 -26.50 9.06 2.59
N GLU A 70 -26.48 9.36 3.90
CA GLU A 70 -27.57 10.10 4.53
C GLU A 70 -27.44 11.60 4.21
N ILE A 71 -28.20 12.08 3.22
CA ILE A 71 -28.22 13.51 2.91
C ILE A 71 -29.41 14.20 3.58
N HIS A 72 -29.14 15.35 4.21
CA HIS A 72 -30.20 16.24 4.67
C HIS A 72 -30.77 16.99 3.46
N VAL A 73 -32.07 16.84 3.20
CA VAL A 73 -32.69 17.50 2.05
C VAL A 73 -32.94 18.98 2.40
N GLY A 74 -32.19 19.89 1.77
CA GLY A 74 -32.38 21.33 1.88
C GLY A 74 -31.28 22.16 1.22
N ASN A 75 -31.61 23.36 0.72
CA ASN A 75 -30.73 24.25 -0.03
C ASN A 75 -29.70 24.98 0.88
N ARG A 76 -28.81 24.24 1.55
CA ARG A 76 -27.81 24.81 2.48
C ARG A 76 -26.39 24.48 2.04
N GLY A 77 -25.93 25.17 0.98
CA GLY A 77 -24.55 25.07 0.49
C GLY A 77 -23.50 25.80 1.33
N LEU A 78 -23.89 26.53 2.40
CA LEU A 78 -22.96 27.27 3.27
C LEU A 78 -23.40 27.21 4.75
N PRO A 79 -22.50 26.87 5.70
CA PRO A 79 -22.80 26.91 7.12
C PRO A 79 -22.76 28.36 7.64
N THR A 80 -23.89 29.05 7.59
CA THR A 80 -24.09 30.33 8.30
C THR A 80 -24.60 30.04 9.70
N VAL A 81 -24.19 30.83 10.70
CA VAL A 81 -24.59 30.71 12.13
C VAL A 81 -26.10 30.48 12.38
N LEU A 82 -26.97 31.00 11.50
CA LEU A 82 -28.42 30.76 11.57
C LEU A 82 -28.80 29.29 11.31
N ASN A 83 -28.09 28.61 10.41
CA ASN A 83 -28.32 27.18 10.13
C ASN A 83 -27.93 26.31 11.33
N SER A 84 -26.92 26.71 12.11
CA SER A 84 -26.54 26.00 13.34
C SER A 84 -27.61 26.14 14.43
N VAL A 85 -28.19 27.32 14.62
CA VAL A 85 -29.29 27.53 15.58
C VAL A 85 -30.53 26.74 15.15
N ILE A 86 -30.87 26.74 13.87
CA ILE A 86 -31.97 25.94 13.34
C ILE A 86 -31.71 24.44 13.52
N ASN A 87 -30.48 23.96 13.30
CA ASN A 87 -30.13 22.55 13.52
C ASN A 87 -30.26 22.14 15.00
N VAL A 88 -29.92 23.02 15.95
CA VAL A 88 -30.11 22.75 17.39
C VAL A 88 -31.59 22.70 17.76
N LEU A 89 -32.41 23.61 17.20
CA LEU A 89 -33.86 23.61 17.41
C LEU A 89 -34.53 22.40 16.75
N GLU A 90 -34.11 22.00 15.55
CA GLU A 90 -34.56 20.78 14.87
C GLU A 90 -34.12 19.52 15.64
N ALA A 91 -32.91 19.49 16.20
CA ALA A 91 -32.45 18.40 17.06
C ALA A 91 -33.29 18.29 18.35
N PHE A 92 -33.65 19.43 18.95
CA PHE A 92 -34.53 19.48 20.11
C PHE A 92 -35.97 19.05 19.76
N GLY A 93 -36.49 19.47 18.60
CA GLY A 93 -37.78 19.03 18.08
C GLY A 93 -37.85 17.54 17.71
N ASN A 94 -36.75 16.98 17.18
CA ASN A 94 -36.58 15.54 16.95
C ASN A 94 -36.50 14.77 18.28
N TYR A 95 -35.79 15.30 19.29
CA TYR A 95 -35.74 14.73 20.64
C TYR A 95 -37.12 14.68 21.31
N LEU A 96 -37.96 15.68 21.05
CA LEU A 96 -39.35 15.74 21.49
C LEU A 96 -40.32 14.94 20.60
N HIS A 97 -39.85 14.20 19.58
CA HIS A 97 -40.65 13.44 18.61
C HIS A 97 -41.66 14.28 17.78
N ILE A 98 -41.50 15.60 17.71
CA ILE A 98 -42.45 16.50 17.04
C ILE A 98 -42.14 16.65 15.54
N LEU A 99 -40.87 16.47 15.13
CA LEU A 99 -40.45 16.64 13.74
C LEU A 99 -39.95 15.31 13.15
N PRO A 100 -40.34 14.94 11.92
CA PRO A 100 -39.74 13.83 11.21
C PRO A 100 -38.36 14.23 10.67
N SER A 101 -37.35 13.39 10.91
CA SER A 101 -36.01 13.54 10.33
C SER A 101 -36.10 13.62 8.80
N ARG A 102 -35.64 14.74 8.20
CA ARG A 102 -35.65 14.98 6.75
C ARG A 102 -34.42 14.41 6.02
N LYS A 103 -33.82 13.37 6.59
CA LYS A 103 -32.71 12.66 5.95
C LYS A 103 -33.28 11.73 4.88
N LYS A 104 -32.75 11.81 3.66
CA LYS A 104 -33.05 10.83 2.60
C LYS A 104 -31.78 10.04 2.27
N PRO A 105 -31.87 8.71 2.13
CA PRO A 105 -30.74 7.93 1.64
C PRO A 105 -30.53 8.24 0.15
N LEU A 106 -29.32 8.66 -0.20
CA LEU A 106 -28.87 8.76 -1.59
C LEU A 106 -27.96 7.58 -1.88
N LEU A 107 -28.33 6.75 -2.86
CA LEU A 107 -27.50 5.64 -3.32
C LEU A 107 -26.33 6.20 -4.13
N VAL A 108 -25.13 6.05 -3.60
CA VAL A 108 -23.87 6.41 -4.27
C VAL A 108 -23.39 5.27 -5.15
N LEU A 109 -23.52 4.02 -4.66
CA LEU A 109 -23.28 2.80 -5.41
C LEU A 109 -24.52 1.92 -5.32
N SER A 110 -24.95 1.36 -6.45
CA SER A 110 -26.16 0.55 -6.55
C SER A 110 -25.88 -0.81 -7.20
N ASN A 111 -26.08 -1.86 -6.40
CA ASN A 111 -26.08 -3.27 -6.77
C ASN A 111 -24.90 -3.69 -7.67
N ILE A 112 -23.67 -3.34 -7.27
CA ILE A 112 -22.47 -3.70 -8.03
C ILE A 112 -21.92 -5.06 -7.56
N SER A 113 -21.53 -5.88 -8.52
CA SER A 113 -20.95 -7.21 -8.29
C SER A 113 -19.75 -7.43 -9.21
N GLY A 114 -18.73 -8.13 -8.73
CA GLY A 114 -17.52 -8.38 -9.51
C GLY A 114 -16.35 -8.89 -8.68
N ILE A 115 -15.21 -9.06 -9.37
CA ILE A 115 -13.99 -9.66 -8.81
C ILE A 115 -12.78 -8.87 -9.29
N VAL A 116 -11.95 -8.44 -8.35
CA VAL A 116 -10.59 -7.93 -8.61
C VAL A 116 -9.62 -9.09 -8.39
N LYS A 117 -9.00 -9.55 -9.48
CA LYS A 117 -8.05 -10.65 -9.45
C LYS A 117 -6.65 -10.16 -9.03
N PRO A 118 -5.89 -10.97 -8.27
CA PRO A 118 -4.50 -10.67 -7.98
C PRO A 118 -3.65 -10.67 -9.25
N GLN A 119 -2.47 -10.05 -9.18
CA GLN A 119 -1.47 -9.99 -10.28
C GLN A 119 -1.97 -9.30 -11.56
N ARG A 120 -3.01 -8.45 -11.46
CA ARG A 120 -3.54 -7.70 -12.59
C ARG A 120 -3.76 -6.24 -12.19
N MET A 121 -3.46 -5.34 -13.13
CA MET A 121 -3.87 -3.95 -13.00
C MET A 121 -5.34 -3.83 -13.45
N THR A 122 -6.19 -3.33 -12.56
CA THR A 122 -7.62 -3.09 -12.85
C THR A 122 -7.84 -1.58 -13.00
N LEU A 123 -8.25 -1.15 -14.18
CA LEU A 123 -8.55 0.26 -14.46
C LEU A 123 -10.04 0.53 -14.24
N LEU A 124 -10.36 1.46 -13.33
CA LEU A 124 -11.73 1.88 -13.04
C LEU A 124 -12.05 3.21 -13.74
N LEU A 125 -12.90 3.17 -14.75
CA LEU A 125 -13.32 4.35 -15.52
C LEU A 125 -14.78 4.68 -15.27
N GLY A 126 -15.09 5.98 -15.23
CA GLY A 126 -16.45 6.47 -15.06
C GLY A 126 -16.49 8.00 -15.01
N PRO A 127 -17.63 8.63 -15.36
CA PRO A 127 -17.77 10.08 -15.36
C PRO A 127 -17.57 10.69 -13.96
N PRO A 128 -17.33 11.99 -13.82
CA PRO A 128 -17.32 12.66 -12.51
C PRO A 128 -18.61 12.36 -11.73
N GLY A 129 -18.50 12.10 -10.42
CA GLY A 129 -19.65 11.78 -9.57
C GLY A 129 -20.16 10.33 -9.62
N SER A 130 -19.58 9.45 -10.47
CA SER A 130 -19.97 8.03 -10.57
C SER A 130 -19.65 7.13 -9.35
N GLY A 131 -19.13 7.70 -8.26
CA GLY A 131 -18.81 6.92 -7.06
C GLY A 131 -17.51 6.11 -7.10
N LYS A 132 -16.61 6.35 -8.07
CA LYS A 132 -15.30 5.66 -8.17
C LYS A 132 -14.50 5.70 -6.86
N THR A 133 -14.34 6.89 -6.29
CA THR A 133 -13.64 7.10 -5.02
C THR A 133 -14.32 6.34 -3.88
N THR A 134 -15.65 6.42 -3.80
CA THR A 134 -16.46 5.67 -2.83
C THR A 134 -16.25 4.17 -2.97
N PHE A 135 -16.21 3.66 -4.20
CA PHE A 135 -15.98 2.24 -4.47
C PHE A 135 -14.59 1.79 -4.00
N LEU A 136 -13.53 2.53 -4.35
CA LEU A 136 -12.16 2.21 -3.91
C LEU A 136 -12.00 2.30 -2.39
N LEU A 137 -12.61 3.30 -1.74
CA LEU A 137 -12.62 3.42 -0.28
C LEU A 137 -13.37 2.28 0.39
N THR A 138 -14.47 1.81 -0.21
CA THR A 138 -15.24 0.67 0.28
C THR A 138 -14.39 -0.61 0.22
N LEU A 139 -13.73 -0.87 -0.91
CA LEU A 139 -12.83 -2.02 -1.06
C LEU A 139 -11.57 -1.94 -0.18
N ALA A 140 -11.18 -0.75 0.29
CA ALA A 140 -10.06 -0.57 1.19
C ALA A 140 -10.47 -0.56 2.68
N GLY A 141 -11.77 -0.67 3.00
CA GLY A 141 -12.25 -0.56 4.38
C GLY A 141 -11.97 0.79 5.02
N LYS A 142 -11.94 1.86 4.22
CA LYS A 142 -11.70 3.25 4.65
C LYS A 142 -12.90 4.15 4.39
N LEU A 143 -14.09 3.56 4.23
CA LEU A 143 -15.30 4.34 4.02
C LEU A 143 -15.68 5.09 5.31
N GLY A 144 -16.16 6.33 5.16
CA GLY A 144 -16.60 7.16 6.29
C GLY A 144 -17.81 6.55 7.01
N SER A 145 -17.92 6.83 8.31
CA SER A 145 -19.01 6.32 9.17
C SER A 145 -20.39 6.91 8.83
N ASP A 146 -20.42 7.98 8.04
CA ASP A 146 -21.62 8.63 7.51
C ASP A 146 -22.24 7.88 6.33
N LEU A 147 -21.54 6.89 5.79
CA LEU A 147 -21.98 6.07 4.68
C LEU A 147 -22.38 4.67 5.15
N LYS A 148 -23.54 4.21 4.72
CA LYS A 148 -24.04 2.87 5.01
C LYS A 148 -23.69 1.93 3.86
N VAL A 149 -22.98 0.85 4.19
CA VAL A 149 -22.64 -0.21 3.22
C VAL A 149 -23.61 -1.38 3.40
N SER A 150 -24.11 -1.92 2.29
CA SER A 150 -24.82 -3.21 2.27
C SER A 150 -24.32 -4.09 1.12
N GLY A 151 -24.59 -5.39 1.17
CA GLY A 151 -23.96 -6.39 0.31
C GLY A 151 -22.77 -7.06 0.99
N LYS A 152 -21.95 -7.78 0.21
CA LYS A 152 -20.81 -8.54 0.73
C LYS A 152 -19.53 -8.17 0.00
N VAL A 153 -18.45 -7.94 0.75
CA VAL A 153 -17.08 -7.87 0.22
C VAL A 153 -16.26 -8.94 0.92
N THR A 154 -15.55 -9.75 0.15
CA THR A 154 -14.71 -10.84 0.65
C THR A 154 -13.32 -10.79 0.05
N TYR A 155 -12.34 -11.24 0.82
CA TYR A 155 -10.92 -11.29 0.48
C TYR A 155 -10.48 -12.75 0.63
N ASN A 156 -10.29 -13.45 -0.49
CA ASN A 156 -10.11 -14.91 -0.51
C ASN A 156 -11.20 -15.68 0.26
N GLY A 157 -12.45 -15.21 0.20
CA GLY A 157 -13.59 -15.81 0.89
C GLY A 157 -13.84 -15.30 2.32
N HIS A 158 -12.88 -14.60 2.92
CA HIS A 158 -13.00 -14.02 4.26
C HIS A 158 -13.69 -12.65 4.23
N GLY A 159 -14.61 -12.40 5.15
CA GLY A 159 -15.26 -11.11 5.35
C GLY A 159 -14.29 -10.02 5.85
N SER A 160 -14.69 -8.76 5.68
CA SER A 160 -13.91 -7.60 6.14
C SER A 160 -13.76 -7.50 7.66
N ASP A 161 -14.61 -8.20 8.41
CA ASP A 161 -14.63 -8.27 9.87
C ASP A 161 -13.73 -9.37 10.46
N GLU A 162 -13.26 -10.30 9.63
CA GLU A 162 -12.42 -11.43 10.06
C GLU A 162 -10.95 -11.05 10.26
N PHE A 163 -10.51 -9.91 9.71
CA PHE A 163 -9.12 -9.46 9.78
C PHE A 163 -9.00 -7.93 9.64
N VAL A 164 -7.81 -7.40 9.93
CA VAL A 164 -7.52 -5.97 9.76
C VAL A 164 -7.32 -5.66 8.28
N LEU A 165 -8.40 -5.27 7.60
CA LEU A 165 -8.40 -5.01 6.16
C LEU A 165 -7.33 -4.00 5.72
N GLN A 166 -7.02 -3.01 6.55
CA GLN A 166 -6.01 -1.99 6.26
C GLN A 166 -4.58 -2.55 6.19
N ARG A 167 -4.34 -3.79 6.64
CA ARG A 167 -3.07 -4.50 6.44
C ARG A 167 -2.97 -5.18 5.08
N THR A 168 -4.09 -5.37 4.40
CA THR A 168 -4.19 -6.10 3.12
C THR A 168 -4.49 -5.17 1.96
N ALA A 169 -5.32 -4.14 2.17
CA ALA A 169 -5.71 -3.15 1.17
C ALA A 169 -5.29 -1.74 1.60
N ALA A 170 -4.60 -1.04 0.71
CA ALA A 170 -4.22 0.36 0.89
C ALA A 170 -4.92 1.24 -0.15
N TYR A 171 -5.53 2.33 0.32
CA TYR A 171 -6.06 3.39 -0.52
C TYR A 171 -5.11 4.59 -0.50
N ILE A 172 -4.74 5.05 -1.68
CA ILE A 172 -3.95 6.26 -1.92
C ILE A 172 -4.91 7.33 -2.45
N GLY A 173 -5.01 8.45 -1.72
CA GLY A 173 -5.93 9.54 -2.05
C GLY A 173 -5.42 10.40 -3.20
N GLN A 174 -6.27 11.32 -3.66
CA GLN A 174 -5.89 12.31 -4.69
C GLN A 174 -4.94 13.39 -4.16
N HIS A 175 -4.91 13.60 -2.84
CA HIS A 175 -4.05 14.58 -2.20
C HIS A 175 -3.00 13.88 -1.36
N ASP A 176 -1.75 14.29 -1.52
CA ASP A 176 -0.64 13.82 -0.72
C ASP A 176 -0.55 14.63 0.58
N LEU A 177 -0.67 13.93 1.71
CA LEU A 177 -0.43 14.49 3.03
C LEU A 177 1.00 14.16 3.43
N HIS A 178 1.91 15.11 3.27
CA HIS A 178 3.32 14.98 3.64
C HIS A 178 3.75 16.11 4.58
N ILE A 179 4.73 15.83 5.42
CA ILE A 179 5.36 16.82 6.31
C ILE A 179 6.43 17.54 5.49
N GLY A 180 6.23 18.83 5.21
CA GLY A 180 7.09 19.61 4.31
C GLY A 180 8.52 19.83 4.84
N GLU A 181 8.72 19.64 6.14
CA GLU A 181 10.00 19.78 6.83
C GLU A 181 10.89 18.53 6.73
N LEU A 182 10.34 17.38 6.32
CA LEU A 182 11.08 16.13 6.20
C LEU A 182 11.57 15.90 4.76
N THR A 183 12.81 15.44 4.63
CA THR A 183 13.31 14.92 3.35
C THR A 183 12.58 13.63 2.96
N VAL A 184 12.63 13.26 1.68
CA VAL A 184 12.05 12.00 1.17
C VAL A 184 12.61 10.79 1.93
N ARG A 185 13.92 10.79 2.21
CA ARG A 185 14.59 9.74 2.99
C ARG A 185 14.01 9.65 4.40
N GLU A 186 13.86 10.78 5.10
CA GLU A 186 13.31 10.81 6.46
C GLU A 186 11.86 10.36 6.48
N THR A 187 11.06 10.76 5.49
CA THR A 187 9.66 10.35 5.34
C THR A 187 9.52 8.85 5.13
N LEU A 188 10.35 8.25 4.25
CA LEU A 188 10.38 6.81 4.02
C LEU A 188 10.85 6.05 5.25
N ALA A 189 11.90 6.52 5.92
CA ALA A 189 12.42 5.91 7.14
C ALA A 189 11.40 5.97 8.28
N PHE A 190 10.69 7.09 8.44
CA PHE A 190 9.60 7.23 9.40
C PHE A 190 8.45 6.25 9.09
N SER A 191 8.01 6.20 7.84
CA SER A 191 6.96 5.27 7.39
C SER A 191 7.34 3.80 7.64
N ALA A 192 8.58 3.42 7.33
CA ALA A 192 9.09 2.07 7.56
C ALA A 192 9.11 1.69 9.05
N ARG A 193 9.43 2.65 9.95
CA ARG A 193 9.38 2.43 11.40
C ARG A 193 7.93 2.24 11.90
N CYS A 194 6.98 3.01 11.37
CA CYS A 194 5.56 2.91 11.75
C CYS A 194 4.87 1.65 11.22
N GLN A 195 5.21 1.19 10.01
CA GLN A 195 4.62 -0.03 9.42
C GLN A 195 5.09 -1.31 10.11
N GLY A 196 6.19 -1.24 10.87
CA GLY A 196 6.81 -2.41 11.51
C GLY A 196 7.42 -3.37 10.50
N VAL A 197 8.00 -4.47 11.01
CA VAL A 197 8.79 -5.42 10.19
C VAL A 197 8.21 -6.83 10.12
N GLY A 198 7.13 -7.12 10.85
CA GLY A 198 6.71 -8.49 11.18
C GLY A 198 6.58 -9.43 9.97
N THR A 199 5.59 -9.22 9.10
CA THR A 199 5.28 -10.20 8.05
C THR A 199 6.35 -10.35 6.98
N ARG A 200 7.10 -9.27 6.68
CA ARG A 200 8.22 -9.34 5.72
C ARG A 200 9.43 -10.02 6.33
N TYR A 201 9.73 -9.74 7.60
CA TYR A 201 10.82 -10.40 8.32
C TYR A 201 10.58 -11.91 8.42
N ASP A 202 9.36 -12.32 8.77
CA ASP A 202 9.01 -13.74 8.92
C ASP A 202 9.17 -14.48 7.58
N LEU A 203 8.71 -13.86 6.48
CA LEU A 203 8.87 -14.39 5.12
C LEU A 203 10.36 -14.56 4.76
N LEU A 204 11.18 -13.53 4.99
CA LEU A 204 12.61 -13.55 4.70
C LEU A 204 13.34 -14.58 5.55
N THR A 205 13.00 -14.67 6.83
CA THR A 205 13.58 -15.65 7.76
C THR A 205 13.25 -17.08 7.32
N GLU A 206 11.99 -17.34 6.96
CA GLU A 206 11.56 -18.65 6.48
C GLU A 206 12.21 -19.02 5.14
N LEU A 207 12.38 -18.05 4.24
CA LEU A 207 13.12 -18.23 2.99
C LEU A 207 14.56 -18.67 3.26
N LEU A 208 15.30 -17.94 4.10
CA LEU A 208 16.68 -18.27 4.43
C LEU A 208 16.80 -19.66 5.10
N ARG A 209 15.82 -20.03 5.94
CA ARG A 209 15.76 -21.34 6.58
C ARG A 209 15.59 -22.47 5.56
N ARG A 210 14.69 -22.33 4.60
CA ARG A 210 14.43 -23.35 3.56
C ARG A 210 15.58 -23.48 2.58
N GLU A 211 16.21 -22.37 2.18
CA GLU A 211 17.40 -22.41 1.32
C GLU A 211 18.54 -23.21 1.96
N LYS A 212 18.79 -22.98 3.25
CA LYS A 212 19.80 -23.72 4.01
C LYS A 212 19.50 -25.21 4.08
N ALA A 213 18.23 -25.58 4.29
CA ALA A 213 17.80 -26.99 4.33
C ALA A 213 17.94 -27.68 2.96
N ALA A 214 17.68 -26.96 1.86
CA ALA A 214 17.79 -27.46 0.51
C ALA A 214 19.21 -27.34 -0.10
N ASN A 215 20.18 -26.83 0.67
CA ASN A 215 21.56 -26.58 0.23
C ASN A 215 21.64 -25.74 -1.07
N ILE A 216 20.71 -24.78 -1.22
CA ILE A 216 20.64 -23.89 -2.38
C ILE A 216 21.61 -22.73 -2.14
N ARG A 217 22.45 -22.43 -3.14
CA ARG A 217 23.30 -21.24 -3.15
C ARG A 217 22.59 -20.11 -3.92
N PRO A 218 22.17 -19.02 -3.24
CA PRO A 218 21.55 -17.88 -3.91
C PRO A 218 22.59 -17.02 -4.67
N ASP A 219 22.10 -16.16 -5.56
CA ASP A 219 22.89 -15.09 -6.17
C ASP A 219 23.52 -14.22 -5.06
N PRO A 220 24.85 -13.99 -5.07
CA PRO A 220 25.54 -13.31 -3.97
C PRO A 220 24.99 -11.93 -3.65
N ASP A 221 24.68 -11.11 -4.66
CA ASP A 221 24.28 -9.72 -4.44
C ASP A 221 22.85 -9.67 -3.86
N ILE A 222 21.96 -10.53 -4.35
CA ILE A 222 20.59 -10.67 -3.84
C ILE A 222 20.61 -11.27 -2.43
N ASP A 223 21.53 -12.18 -2.15
CA ASP A 223 21.71 -12.75 -0.82
C ASP A 223 22.10 -11.69 0.21
N VAL A 224 23.05 -10.82 -0.11
CA VAL A 224 23.42 -9.75 0.82
C VAL A 224 22.26 -8.76 1.00
N PHE A 225 21.54 -8.40 -0.07
CA PHE A 225 20.36 -7.54 0.05
C PHE A 225 19.31 -8.12 0.98
N MET A 226 18.89 -9.37 0.74
CA MET A 226 17.83 -10.03 1.51
C MET A 226 18.23 -10.23 2.98
N LYS A 227 19.49 -10.58 3.23
CA LYS A 227 20.01 -10.70 4.59
C LYS A 227 20.05 -9.34 5.29
N ALA A 228 20.52 -8.29 4.62
CA ALA A 228 20.55 -6.95 5.21
C ALA A 228 19.13 -6.39 5.44
N ALA A 229 18.18 -6.71 4.56
CA ALA A 229 16.75 -6.41 4.72
C ALA A 229 16.08 -7.20 5.86
N SER A 230 16.70 -8.29 6.32
CA SER A 230 16.23 -9.10 7.45
C SER A 230 16.91 -8.74 8.77
N VAL A 231 17.90 -7.84 8.81
CA VAL A 231 18.57 -7.45 10.06
C VAL A 231 17.82 -6.29 10.74
N PRO A 232 17.37 -6.47 12.01
CA PRO A 232 16.74 -5.40 12.79
C PRO A 232 17.55 -4.10 12.78
N GLY A 233 16.89 -2.98 12.48
CA GLY A 233 17.50 -1.65 12.38
C GLY A 233 18.06 -1.33 10.98
N GLN A 234 18.84 -2.23 10.40
CA GLN A 234 19.48 -2.03 9.10
C GLN A 234 18.53 -2.16 7.91
N GLN A 235 17.49 -2.98 8.06
CA GLN A 235 16.42 -3.17 7.07
C GLN A 235 15.82 -1.86 6.54
N ILE A 236 15.67 -0.86 7.42
CA ILE A 236 15.05 0.42 7.09
C ILE A 236 15.95 1.16 6.10
N ASP A 237 17.24 1.19 6.36
CA ASP A 237 18.21 1.91 5.51
C ASP A 237 18.34 1.26 4.15
N VAL A 238 18.47 -0.07 4.10
CA VAL A 238 18.64 -0.82 2.83
C VAL A 238 17.40 -0.70 1.94
N VAL A 239 16.20 -0.87 2.52
CA VAL A 239 14.95 -0.76 1.76
C VAL A 239 14.70 0.69 1.33
N THR A 240 15.01 1.66 2.18
CA THR A 240 14.88 3.09 1.84
C THR A 240 15.86 3.48 0.73
N ASP A 241 17.12 3.03 0.80
CA ASP A 241 18.14 3.27 -0.22
C ASP A 241 17.72 2.69 -1.57
N TYR A 242 17.17 1.47 -1.58
CA TYR A 242 16.63 0.84 -2.77
C TYR A 242 15.46 1.61 -3.38
N ILE A 243 14.45 1.99 -2.57
CA ILE A 243 13.30 2.77 -3.05
C ILE A 243 13.77 4.10 -3.63
N LEU A 244 14.65 4.82 -2.92
CA LEU A 244 15.20 6.09 -3.40
C LEU A 244 15.96 5.93 -4.71
N LYS A 245 16.73 4.85 -4.88
CA LYS A 245 17.45 4.56 -6.12
C LYS A 245 16.50 4.37 -7.30
N VAL A 246 15.44 3.57 -7.11
CA VAL A 246 14.44 3.32 -8.15
C VAL A 246 13.70 4.62 -8.51
N CYS A 247 13.22 5.38 -7.52
CA CYS A 247 12.52 6.64 -7.74
C CYS A 247 13.41 7.71 -8.38
N ALA A 248 14.65 7.87 -7.93
CA ALA A 248 15.57 8.87 -8.46
C ALA A 248 15.93 8.59 -9.93
N SER A 249 16.08 7.31 -10.30
CA SER A 249 16.33 6.93 -11.68
C SER A 249 15.11 7.16 -12.58
N ILE A 250 13.88 6.94 -12.09
CA ILE A 250 12.66 7.29 -12.82
C ILE A 250 12.59 8.80 -13.04
N HIS A 251 12.82 9.61 -12.01
CA HIS A 251 12.76 11.07 -12.13
C HIS A 251 13.84 11.65 -13.06
N SER A 252 15.04 11.07 -13.08
CA SER A 252 16.09 11.45 -14.03
C SER A 252 15.69 11.19 -15.49
N ASN A 253 14.75 10.28 -15.74
CA ASN A 253 14.24 9.94 -17.06
C ASN A 253 12.91 10.66 -17.38
N GLU A 254 12.12 11.07 -16.37
CA GLU A 254 10.87 11.83 -16.50
C GLU A 254 11.03 13.23 -17.10
N SER A 255 12.25 13.70 -17.35
CA SER A 255 12.48 14.76 -18.34
C SER A 255 11.94 14.40 -19.74
N LYS A 256 11.51 13.14 -19.97
CA LYS A 256 10.92 12.65 -21.22
C LYS A 256 9.51 12.06 -21.10
N PHE A 257 8.95 11.82 -19.92
CA PHE A 257 7.57 11.31 -19.78
C PHE A 257 6.91 11.85 -18.51
N LYS A 258 5.98 12.79 -18.69
CA LYS A 258 5.05 13.21 -17.64
C LYS A 258 4.03 12.08 -17.40
N PHE A 259 3.99 11.55 -16.18
CA PHE A 259 2.84 10.77 -15.73
C PHE A 259 1.59 11.66 -15.75
N CYS A 260 0.64 11.31 -16.62
CA CYS A 260 -0.71 11.87 -16.61
C CYS A 260 -1.54 11.11 -15.56
N ALA A 261 -1.98 11.83 -14.53
CA ALA A 261 -3.14 11.44 -13.73
C ALA A 261 -4.32 12.31 -14.20
N TYR A 262 -5.39 11.66 -14.68
CA TYR A 262 -6.71 12.25 -14.86
C TYR A 262 -7.66 11.62 -13.84
#